data_AF-A0A517TRQ1-F1
#
_entry.id   AF-A0A517TRQ1-F1
#
_cell.length_a   1.000
_cell.length_b   1.000
_cell.length_c   1.000
_cell.angle_alpha   90.00
_cell.angle_beta   90.00
_cell.angle_gamma   90.00
#
_symmetry.space_group_name_H-M   'P 1'
#
loop_
_entity.id
_entity.type
_entity.pdbx_description
1 polymer ?
#
loop_
_entity_poly.entity_id
_entity_poly.type
_entity_poly.pdbx_seq_one_letter_code
_entity_poly.pdbx_strand_id
1 'polypeptide(L)'
;MTAPDAKSLAFNRPLQRFIAALLLAGSVGCWEEIKYEPAPPIVQSGAGAADALEQSAGETSAKPGGVGAPSPAADPTPGAASDVETAVKTIAPISEPISPPTGTPPLETPPLDLPAEPAGDATAPMASPPEATPRQRLLIWQAASKWSLAAAMSAKQLPAERYEKIRRDGEAAAAELSIELPPLAAPLPGQSLEQSVVATLGDATIVGLPSAIAERYGAAAAKLAELAIRSNLLLLTYSPRRSDLAMQAVEMRAIAEASGLPSDAWTPLLKLLDEGAEYVAVRSAVFELHRRVESLLAEASR
;
A
#
# COMPACT_ATOMS: atom_id res chain seq x y z
N MET A 1 -56.73 -38.40 23.37
CA MET A 1 -55.55 -37.52 23.47
C MET A 1 -54.57 -37.94 22.39
N THR A 2 -54.65 -37.30 21.24
CA THR A 2 -53.82 -37.54 20.05
C THR A 2 -52.92 -36.33 19.86
N ALA A 3 -51.62 -36.56 19.76
CA ALA A 3 -50.60 -35.54 19.58
C ALA A 3 -50.68 -34.91 18.17
N PRO A 4 -50.38 -33.60 18.03
CA PRO A 4 -50.33 -32.98 16.71
C PRO A 4 -49.04 -33.32 15.97
N ASP A 5 -49.24 -33.61 14.69
CA ASP A 5 -48.31 -34.07 13.68
C ASP A 5 -47.37 -32.92 13.24
N ALA A 6 -46.06 -33.07 13.49
CA ALA A 6 -45.04 -32.08 13.14
C ALA A 6 -44.66 -32.21 11.65
N LYS A 7 -45.52 -31.71 10.77
CA LYS A 7 -45.21 -31.57 9.34
C LYS A 7 -44.19 -30.46 9.12
N SER A 8 -42.95 -30.89 8.91
CA SER A 8 -41.97 -30.38 7.94
C SER A 8 -42.28 -29.01 7.33
N LEU A 9 -41.83 -27.94 7.98
CA LEU A 9 -41.59 -26.65 7.33
C LEU A 9 -40.22 -26.73 6.65
N ALA A 10 -40.17 -27.33 5.47
CA ALA A 10 -39.05 -27.18 4.54
C ALA A 10 -39.05 -25.72 4.03
N PHE A 11 -38.55 -24.82 4.87
CA PHE A 11 -38.42 -23.41 4.57
C PHE A 11 -37.35 -23.22 3.49
N ASN A 12 -37.76 -22.58 2.40
CA ASN A 12 -37.04 -22.52 1.12
C ASN A 12 -35.67 -21.82 1.27
N ARG A 13 -34.58 -22.61 1.29
CA ARG A 13 -33.18 -22.16 1.37
C ARG A 13 -32.77 -21.00 0.43
N PRO A 14 -33.27 -20.88 -0.82
CA PRO A 14 -32.95 -19.72 -1.65
C PRO A 14 -33.51 -18.40 -1.11
N LEU A 15 -34.66 -18.41 -0.44
CA LEU A 15 -35.27 -17.18 0.10
C LEU A 15 -34.51 -16.67 1.34
N GLN A 16 -34.00 -17.58 2.18
CA GLN A 16 -33.11 -17.21 3.30
C GLN A 16 -31.78 -16.61 2.82
N ARG A 17 -31.22 -17.11 1.71
CA ARG A 17 -30.00 -16.54 1.12
C ARG A 17 -30.24 -15.13 0.55
N PHE A 18 -31.40 -14.89 -0.04
CA PHE A 18 -31.77 -13.56 -0.55
C PHE A 18 -31.99 -12.54 0.58
N ILE A 19 -32.66 -12.93 1.68
CA ILE A 19 -32.89 -12.05 2.83
C ILE A 19 -31.58 -11.72 3.57
N ALA A 20 -30.67 -12.70 3.67
CA ALA A 20 -29.34 -12.46 4.25
C ALA A 20 -28.49 -11.50 3.39
N ALA A 21 -28.57 -11.58 2.06
CA ALA A 21 -27.88 -10.66 1.16
C ALA A 21 -28.45 -9.22 1.22
N LEU A 22 -29.76 -9.06 1.40
CA LEU A 22 -30.42 -7.76 1.51
C LEU A 22 -30.16 -7.05 2.84
N LEU A 23 -29.99 -7.78 3.96
CA LEU A 23 -29.69 -7.18 5.26
C LEU A 23 -28.21 -6.78 5.42
N LEU A 24 -27.29 -7.37 4.66
CA LEU A 24 -25.86 -7.00 4.67
C LEU A 24 -25.56 -5.77 3.79
N ALA A 25 -26.38 -5.46 2.80
CA ALA A 25 -26.24 -4.24 1.98
C ALA A 25 -26.58 -2.95 2.75
N GLY A 26 -27.38 -3.02 3.83
CA GLY A 26 -27.78 -1.86 4.64
C GLY A 26 -26.72 -1.38 5.64
N SER A 27 -25.60 -2.11 5.80
CA SER A 27 -24.55 -1.77 6.78
C SER A 27 -23.40 -0.93 6.20
N VAL A 28 -23.44 -0.62 4.89
CA VAL A 28 -22.44 0.19 4.19
C VAL A 28 -22.72 1.70 4.34
N GLY A 29 -23.89 2.07 4.86
CA GLY A 29 -24.43 3.43 4.90
C GLY A 29 -23.85 4.35 5.99
N CYS A 30 -22.53 4.57 6.02
CA CYS A 30 -21.91 5.78 6.60
C CYS A 30 -20.57 6.15 5.92
N TRP A 31 -20.14 5.45 4.87
CA TRP A 31 -18.87 5.76 4.20
C TRP A 31 -19.00 6.76 3.04
N GLU A 32 -20.22 7.21 2.70
CA GLU A 32 -20.53 7.84 1.42
C GLU A 32 -20.59 9.38 1.40
N GLU A 33 -20.23 10.07 2.49
CA GLU A 33 -20.33 11.55 2.52
C GLU A 33 -19.06 12.25 3.01
N ILE A 34 -17.94 12.01 2.32
CA ILE A 34 -16.84 12.97 2.30
C ILE A 34 -16.88 13.62 0.91
N LYS A 35 -17.43 14.84 0.84
CA LYS A 35 -17.39 15.66 -0.37
C LYS A 35 -15.93 15.94 -0.71
N TYR A 36 -15.46 15.35 -1.80
CA TYR A 36 -14.18 15.69 -2.40
C TYR A 36 -14.33 17.03 -3.13
N GLU A 37 -13.88 18.12 -2.51
CA GLU A 37 -13.67 19.38 -3.22
C GLU A 37 -12.29 19.35 -3.89
N PRO A 38 -12.20 19.44 -5.23
CA PRO A 38 -10.92 19.48 -5.91
C PRO A 38 -10.19 20.78 -5.58
N ALA A 39 -8.91 20.68 -5.22
CA ALA A 39 -8.05 21.85 -5.07
C ALA A 39 -7.97 22.61 -6.41
N PRO A 40 -8.04 23.95 -6.41
CA PRO A 40 -7.90 24.73 -7.63
C PRO A 40 -6.50 24.54 -8.24
N PRO A 41 -6.36 24.64 -9.58
CA PRO A 41 -5.09 24.46 -10.25
C PRO A 41 -4.08 25.50 -9.77
N ILE A 42 -2.92 25.02 -9.30
CA ILE A 42 -1.78 25.86 -8.95
C ILE A 42 -1.23 26.46 -10.25
N VAL A 43 -1.50 27.74 -10.46
CA VAL A 43 -0.84 28.54 -11.48
C VAL A 43 0.60 28.77 -11.01
N GLN A 44 1.56 28.13 -11.66
CA GLN A 44 2.98 28.44 -11.48
C GLN A 44 3.27 29.81 -12.10
N SER A 45 3.34 30.85 -11.26
CA SER A 45 3.87 32.16 -11.65
C SER A 45 5.34 32.24 -11.27
N GLY A 46 6.20 32.40 -12.29
CA GLY A 46 7.64 32.53 -12.12
C GLY A 46 8.08 33.84 -11.45
N ALA A 47 9.08 33.68 -10.59
CA ALA A 47 10.12 34.61 -10.11
C ALA A 47 9.95 36.14 -10.24
N GLY A 48 10.17 36.83 -9.12
CA GLY A 48 11.14 37.94 -9.12
C GLY A 48 10.76 39.22 -8.37
N ALA A 49 11.36 39.38 -7.18
CA ALA A 49 11.92 40.60 -6.59
C ALA A 49 11.03 41.65 -5.87
N ALA A 50 11.44 41.85 -4.60
CA ALA A 50 11.69 43.11 -3.90
C ALA A 50 10.56 43.86 -3.17
N ASP A 51 10.81 43.97 -1.86
CA ASP A 51 10.71 45.13 -0.98
C ASP A 51 9.44 45.49 -0.20
N ALA A 52 9.72 45.66 1.11
CA ALA A 52 9.17 46.61 2.07
C ALA A 52 7.67 46.54 2.43
N LEU A 53 7.42 45.90 3.58
CA LEU A 53 6.25 46.13 4.43
C LEU A 53 6.58 47.24 5.44
N GLU A 54 5.99 48.43 5.29
CA GLU A 54 5.55 49.21 6.44
C GLU A 54 4.42 50.19 6.08
N GLN A 55 3.46 50.27 7.00
CA GLN A 55 2.53 51.36 7.30
C GLN A 55 1.19 51.52 6.55
N SER A 56 0.16 51.23 7.35
CA SER A 56 -0.88 52.18 7.80
C SER A 56 -2.21 52.24 7.06
N ALA A 57 -3.24 52.12 7.89
CA ALA A 57 -4.66 52.34 7.65
C ALA A 57 -5.02 53.73 7.10
N GLY A 58 -6.17 53.81 6.41
CA GLY A 58 -6.86 55.05 6.09
C GLY A 58 -8.04 54.83 5.14
N GLU A 59 -9.25 55.16 5.60
CA GLU A 59 -10.54 55.10 4.92
C GLU A 59 -10.64 55.96 3.63
N THR A 60 -11.53 55.60 2.70
CA THR A 60 -12.78 56.32 2.36
C THR A 60 -13.28 56.04 0.92
N SER A 61 -14.57 55.72 0.84
CA SER A 61 -15.63 56.25 -0.05
C SER A 61 -15.44 56.49 -1.58
N ALA A 62 -16.46 56.01 -2.32
CA ALA A 62 -17.10 56.56 -3.53
C ALA A 62 -16.67 56.12 -4.97
N LYS A 63 -17.47 55.18 -5.51
CA LYS A 63 -18.11 55.00 -6.85
C LYS A 63 -18.03 56.15 -7.92
N PRO A 64 -18.48 55.97 -9.18
CA PRO A 64 -18.20 54.99 -10.27
C PRO A 64 -17.74 55.65 -11.61
N GLY A 65 -17.34 54.83 -12.60
CA GLY A 65 -17.60 55.12 -14.02
C GLY A 65 -16.43 54.86 -14.96
N GLY A 66 -16.70 54.26 -16.12
CA GLY A 66 -15.78 54.29 -17.26
C GLY A 66 -15.73 53.02 -18.10
N VAL A 67 -16.58 52.98 -19.12
CA VAL A 67 -16.56 52.03 -20.25
C VAL A 67 -15.33 52.27 -21.12
N GLY A 68 -14.71 51.22 -21.65
CA GLY A 68 -13.75 51.37 -22.76
C GLY A 68 -12.96 50.12 -23.13
N ALA A 69 -13.53 49.25 -23.97
CA ALA A 69 -12.75 48.47 -24.92
C ALA A 69 -12.37 49.38 -26.11
N PRO A 70 -11.18 49.22 -26.70
CA PRO A 70 -11.16 48.53 -28.00
C PRO A 70 -9.90 47.66 -28.25
N SER A 71 -10.09 46.56 -28.97
CA SER A 71 -9.08 45.91 -29.85
C SER A 71 -8.83 46.82 -31.08
N PRO A 72 -7.74 46.74 -31.90
CA PRO A 72 -7.23 45.48 -32.47
C PRO A 72 -5.72 45.41 -32.86
N ALA A 73 -5.31 44.19 -33.21
CA ALA A 73 -4.38 43.77 -34.28
C ALA A 73 -2.95 44.38 -34.40
N ALA A 74 -1.94 43.50 -34.35
CA ALA A 74 -0.88 43.40 -35.37
C ALA A 74 0.00 42.15 -35.15
N ASP A 75 -0.15 41.16 -36.02
CA ASP A 75 0.94 40.32 -36.54
C ASP A 75 1.18 40.82 -37.99
N PRO A 76 2.41 40.94 -38.52
CA PRO A 76 3.07 39.78 -39.14
C PRO A 76 4.63 39.75 -39.16
N THR A 77 5.21 38.56 -38.91
CA THR A 77 6.22 37.81 -39.73
C THR A 77 7.58 38.47 -40.13
N PRO A 78 8.50 37.77 -40.85
CA PRO A 78 9.64 36.92 -40.44
C PRO A 78 11.06 37.50 -40.69
N GLY A 79 12.09 36.92 -40.06
CA GLY A 79 13.50 37.03 -40.50
C GLY A 79 14.31 35.82 -40.00
N ALA A 80 14.71 34.89 -40.87
CA ALA A 80 16.06 34.76 -41.45
C ALA A 80 17.15 34.55 -40.38
N ALA A 81 17.51 33.30 -40.09
CA ALA A 81 18.59 32.54 -40.75
C ALA A 81 19.99 33.11 -40.49
N SER A 82 20.76 32.43 -39.63
CA SER A 82 22.17 32.12 -39.89
C SER A 82 22.68 31.00 -38.97
N ASP A 83 23.48 30.15 -39.63
CA ASP A 83 24.08 28.87 -39.28
C ASP A 83 25.19 28.86 -38.20
N VAL A 84 25.69 27.62 -38.00
CA VAL A 84 27.00 27.16 -37.48
C VAL A 84 27.12 27.16 -35.94
N GLU A 85 27.56 26.13 -35.20
CA GLU A 85 28.51 25.07 -35.50
C GLU A 85 28.36 23.85 -34.56
N THR A 86 28.68 22.70 -35.13
CA THR A 86 28.70 21.34 -34.61
C THR A 86 29.71 21.10 -33.49
N ALA A 87 29.33 20.34 -32.45
CA ALA A 87 30.27 19.54 -31.66
C ALA A 87 29.61 18.22 -31.20
N VAL A 88 29.64 17.23 -32.09
CA VAL A 88 29.33 15.83 -31.80
C VAL A 88 30.53 15.24 -31.05
N LYS A 89 30.33 14.82 -29.79
CA LYS A 89 31.33 14.04 -29.06
C LYS A 89 31.13 12.56 -29.36
N THR A 90 31.90 12.09 -30.33
CA THR A 90 32.04 10.70 -30.79
C THR A 90 32.38 9.75 -29.65
N ILE A 91 31.56 8.71 -29.51
CA ILE A 91 31.81 7.49 -28.76
C ILE A 91 32.67 6.59 -29.66
N ALA A 92 33.85 6.19 -29.19
CA ALA A 92 34.69 5.22 -29.88
C ALA A 92 34.35 3.79 -29.37
N PRO A 93 33.99 2.85 -30.26
CA PRO A 93 34.09 1.42 -29.99
C PRO A 93 35.44 0.91 -30.53
N ILE A 94 36.22 0.25 -29.69
CA ILE A 94 37.43 -0.48 -30.12
C ILE A 94 37.18 -1.95 -29.88
N SER A 95 37.12 -2.69 -30.98
CA SER A 95 37.18 -4.15 -31.04
C SER A 95 38.63 -4.62 -31.25
N GLU A 96 38.93 -5.78 -30.64
CA GLU A 96 39.99 -6.77 -30.97
C GLU A 96 41.46 -6.49 -30.59
N PRO A 97 42.33 -7.52 -30.44
CA PRO A 97 42.15 -8.98 -30.58
C PRO A 97 42.68 -9.84 -29.41
N ILE A 98 42.39 -11.14 -29.50
CA ILE A 98 42.82 -12.26 -28.64
C ILE A 98 44.25 -12.71 -28.99
N SER A 99 45.14 -12.91 -28.00
CA SER A 99 45.98 -14.13 -27.77
C SER A 99 47.17 -13.91 -26.80
N PRO A 100 47.65 -14.96 -26.10
CA PRO A 100 48.46 -14.86 -24.88
C PRO A 100 49.97 -15.00 -25.12
N PRO A 101 50.78 -14.63 -24.10
CA PRO A 101 52.02 -15.37 -23.87
C PRO A 101 52.21 -15.81 -22.41
N THR A 102 52.52 -17.11 -22.29
CA THR A 102 53.36 -17.78 -21.30
C THR A 102 54.44 -16.88 -20.68
N GLY A 103 54.61 -16.96 -19.35
CA GLY A 103 55.83 -16.47 -18.70
C GLY A 103 55.70 -16.16 -17.21
N THR A 104 55.78 -17.20 -16.38
CA THR A 104 56.22 -17.09 -14.97
C THR A 104 57.57 -16.37 -14.88
N PRO A 105 57.75 -15.53 -13.84
CA PRO A 105 58.91 -15.71 -12.98
C PRO A 105 58.53 -15.78 -11.48
N PRO A 106 59.37 -16.42 -10.66
CA PRO A 106 59.07 -16.73 -9.26
C PRO A 106 59.37 -15.52 -8.37
N LEU A 107 58.49 -15.23 -7.44
CA LEU A 107 58.78 -14.36 -6.29
C LEU A 107 58.71 -15.22 -5.04
N GLU A 108 59.88 -15.52 -4.52
CA GLU A 108 60.10 -16.08 -3.19
C GLU A 108 59.51 -15.14 -2.15
N THR A 109 58.46 -15.58 -1.47
CA THR A 109 58.05 -15.03 -0.17
C THR A 109 58.42 -16.02 0.92
N PRO A 110 59.16 -15.62 1.97
CA PRO A 110 59.52 -16.50 3.09
C PRO A 110 58.27 -16.92 3.88
N PRO A 111 58.28 -18.10 4.53
CA PRO A 111 57.12 -18.59 5.27
C PRO A 111 56.94 -17.77 6.55
N LEU A 112 55.84 -17.02 6.61
CA LEU A 112 55.32 -16.48 7.87
C LEU A 112 54.61 -17.62 8.60
N ASP A 113 55.27 -18.16 9.63
CA ASP A 113 54.66 -18.98 10.68
C ASP A 113 53.56 -18.15 11.36
N LEU A 114 52.32 -18.33 10.90
CA LEU A 114 51.13 -17.89 11.61
C LEU A 114 50.69 -19.03 12.55
N PRO A 115 50.47 -18.76 13.85
CA PRO A 115 49.99 -19.77 14.78
C PRO A 115 48.63 -20.30 14.30
N ALA A 116 48.51 -21.62 14.27
CA ALA A 116 47.27 -22.32 13.96
C ALA A 116 46.13 -21.81 14.86
N GLU A 117 45.15 -21.13 14.26
CA GLU A 117 43.87 -20.91 14.91
C GLU A 117 43.24 -22.26 15.25
N PRO A 118 42.71 -22.44 16.46
CA PRO A 118 42.01 -23.66 16.81
C PRO A 118 40.77 -23.80 15.92
N ALA A 119 40.78 -24.81 15.06
CA ALA A 119 39.60 -25.31 14.39
C ALA A 119 38.57 -25.74 15.45
N GLY A 120 37.57 -24.90 15.69
CA GLY A 120 36.61 -25.14 16.76
C GLY A 120 35.52 -24.09 16.80
N ASP A 121 34.67 -24.07 15.78
CA ASP A 121 33.24 -24.30 16.00
C ASP A 121 32.56 -24.47 14.66
N ALA A 122 32.05 -25.68 14.43
CA ALA A 122 31.16 -25.96 13.33
C ALA A 122 29.87 -25.16 13.58
N THR A 123 29.76 -24.00 12.92
CA THR A 123 28.52 -23.24 12.77
C THR A 123 27.45 -24.21 12.31
N ALA A 124 26.57 -24.64 13.22
CA ALA A 124 25.43 -25.47 12.89
C ALA A 124 24.64 -24.75 11.77
N PRO A 125 24.22 -25.45 10.70
CA PRO A 125 23.44 -24.83 9.66
C PRO A 125 22.18 -24.23 10.31
N MET A 126 22.04 -22.91 10.24
CA MET A 126 20.81 -22.23 10.66
C MET A 126 19.69 -22.81 9.82
N ALA A 127 18.91 -23.72 10.41
CA ALA A 127 17.75 -24.30 9.79
C ALA A 127 16.81 -23.16 9.41
N SER A 128 16.39 -23.12 8.14
CA SER A 128 15.40 -22.14 7.69
C SER A 128 14.15 -22.25 8.57
N PRO A 129 13.52 -21.12 8.93
CA PRO A 129 12.36 -21.13 9.80
C PRO A 129 11.27 -22.03 9.19
N PRO A 130 10.51 -22.76 10.03
CA PRO A 130 9.50 -23.68 9.56
C PRO A 130 8.41 -22.94 8.79
N GLU A 131 7.90 -23.55 7.72
CA GLU A 131 6.79 -23.01 6.97
C GLU A 131 5.50 -23.03 7.80
N ALA A 132 4.73 -21.95 7.75
CA ALA A 132 3.46 -21.83 8.46
C ALA A 132 2.45 -22.92 8.03
N THR A 133 1.87 -23.60 9.02
CA THR A 133 0.74 -24.51 8.78
C THR A 133 -0.48 -23.74 8.24
N PRO A 134 -1.43 -24.41 7.54
CA PRO A 134 -2.64 -23.74 7.03
C PRO A 134 -3.42 -22.99 8.11
N ARG A 135 -3.55 -23.56 9.32
CA ARG A 135 -4.20 -22.89 10.46
C ARG A 135 -3.44 -21.63 10.89
N GLN A 136 -2.10 -21.68 10.95
CA GLN A 136 -1.29 -20.50 11.27
C GLN A 136 -1.44 -19.41 10.20
N ARG A 137 -1.45 -19.78 8.90
CA ARG A 137 -1.69 -18.82 7.80
C ARG A 137 -3.03 -18.11 7.94
N LEU A 138 -4.10 -18.83 8.29
CA LEU A 138 -5.41 -18.24 8.58
C LEU A 138 -5.35 -17.24 9.73
N LEU A 139 -4.72 -17.61 10.85
CA LEU A 139 -4.60 -16.74 12.02
C LEU A 139 -3.77 -15.49 11.70
N ILE A 140 -2.68 -15.63 10.93
CA ILE A 140 -1.83 -14.52 10.48
C ILE A 140 -2.65 -13.55 9.63
N TRP A 141 -3.41 -14.08 8.67
CA TRP A 141 -4.31 -13.27 7.84
C TRP A 141 -5.34 -12.52 8.70
N GLN A 142 -6.01 -13.21 9.62
CA GLN A 142 -7.02 -12.61 10.50
C GLN A 142 -6.43 -11.53 11.40
N ALA A 143 -5.27 -11.76 12.00
CA ALA A 143 -4.57 -10.78 12.83
C ALA A 143 -4.26 -9.51 12.03
N ALA A 144 -3.54 -9.65 10.90
CA ALA A 144 -3.12 -8.52 10.08
C ALA A 144 -4.30 -7.78 9.42
N SER A 145 -5.27 -8.51 8.86
CA SER A 145 -6.44 -7.95 8.18
C SER A 145 -7.34 -7.18 9.14
N LYS A 146 -7.69 -7.77 10.30
CA LYS A 146 -8.63 -7.13 11.23
C LYS A 146 -7.98 -5.94 11.93
N TRP A 147 -6.71 -6.04 12.30
CA TRP A 147 -5.95 -4.93 12.88
C TRP A 147 -5.86 -3.74 11.93
N SER A 148 -5.43 -3.97 10.69
CA SER A 148 -5.29 -2.90 9.69
C SER A 148 -6.63 -2.29 9.27
N LEU A 149 -7.70 -3.09 9.23
CA LEU A 149 -9.06 -2.58 8.99
C LEU A 149 -9.53 -1.71 10.17
N ALA A 150 -9.32 -2.15 11.41
CA ALA A 150 -9.64 -1.34 12.60
C ALA A 150 -8.86 -0.03 12.63
N ALA A 151 -7.58 -0.06 12.23
CA ALA A 151 -6.77 1.16 12.08
C ALA A 151 -7.36 2.09 11.01
N ALA A 152 -7.75 1.58 9.84
CA ALA A 152 -8.39 2.38 8.79
C ALA A 152 -9.74 2.98 9.22
N MET A 153 -10.55 2.23 9.98
CA MET A 153 -11.80 2.73 10.54
C MET A 153 -11.59 3.83 11.59
N SER A 154 -10.58 3.65 12.46
CA SER A 154 -10.17 4.66 13.44
C SER A 154 -9.66 5.94 12.78
N ALA A 155 -8.86 5.82 11.71
CA ALA A 155 -8.38 6.95 10.91
C ALA A 155 -9.53 7.82 10.36
N LYS A 156 -10.64 7.19 9.97
CA LYS A 156 -11.87 7.86 9.51
C LYS A 156 -12.77 8.35 10.65
N GLN A 157 -12.29 8.33 11.88
CA GLN A 157 -12.98 8.81 13.08
C GLN A 157 -14.36 8.16 13.27
N LEU A 158 -14.50 6.90 12.85
CA LEU A 158 -15.71 6.14 13.13
C LEU A 158 -15.82 5.87 14.64
N PRO A 159 -17.03 5.77 15.22
CA PRO A 159 -17.20 5.45 16.63
C PRO A 159 -16.50 4.15 17.01
N ALA A 160 -15.86 4.12 18.19
CA ALA A 160 -15.07 2.99 18.65
C ALA A 160 -15.85 1.67 18.65
N GLU A 161 -17.14 1.73 18.96
CA GLU A 161 -18.04 0.57 18.98
C GLU A 161 -18.08 -0.17 17.63
N ARG A 162 -17.80 0.53 16.51
CA ARG A 162 -17.80 -0.06 15.17
C ARG A 162 -16.54 -0.88 14.86
N TYR A 163 -15.38 -0.52 15.41
CA TYR A 163 -14.11 -1.19 15.09
C TYR A 163 -13.52 -1.98 16.27
N GLU A 164 -13.93 -1.72 17.51
CA GLU A 164 -13.40 -2.38 18.71
C GLU A 164 -13.61 -3.89 18.71
N LYS A 165 -14.74 -4.37 18.18
CA LYS A 165 -14.95 -5.81 18.00
C LYS A 165 -13.94 -6.39 17.01
N ILE A 166 -13.75 -5.72 15.86
CA ILE A 166 -12.83 -6.16 14.81
C ILE A 166 -11.40 -6.19 15.36
N ARG A 167 -10.99 -5.13 16.08
CA ARG A 167 -9.69 -5.04 16.76
C ARG A 167 -9.46 -6.24 17.69
N ARG A 168 -10.40 -6.51 18.61
CA ARG A 168 -10.31 -7.63 19.55
C ARG A 168 -10.25 -8.99 18.85
N ASP A 169 -11.00 -9.16 17.77
CA ASP A 169 -10.98 -10.40 16.97
C ASP A 169 -9.62 -10.59 16.25
N GLY A 170 -8.91 -9.50 15.91
CA GLY A 170 -7.54 -9.54 15.40
C GLY A 170 -6.52 -9.86 16.48
N GLU A 171 -6.66 -9.25 17.66
CA GLU A 171 -5.82 -9.51 18.84
C GLU A 171 -5.92 -10.94 19.34
N ALA A 172 -7.13 -11.53 19.34
CA ALA A 172 -7.32 -12.93 19.68
C ALA A 172 -6.56 -13.86 18.71
N ALA A 173 -6.61 -13.58 17.40
CA ALA A 173 -5.88 -14.37 16.42
C ALA A 173 -4.35 -14.23 16.57
N ALA A 174 -3.86 -13.02 16.88
CA ALA A 174 -2.44 -12.79 17.15
C ALA A 174 -1.98 -13.49 18.44
N ALA A 175 -2.82 -13.49 19.48
CA ALA A 175 -2.55 -14.18 20.74
C ALA A 175 -2.43 -15.71 20.56
N GLU A 176 -3.23 -16.33 19.69
CA GLU A 176 -3.07 -17.76 19.34
C GLU A 176 -1.71 -18.06 18.70
N LEU A 177 -1.07 -17.06 18.07
CA LEU A 177 0.25 -17.16 17.46
C LEU A 177 1.37 -16.66 18.40
N SER A 178 1.04 -16.24 19.62
CA SER A 178 1.97 -15.55 20.52
C SER A 178 2.66 -14.33 19.87
N ILE A 179 1.94 -13.63 18.98
CA ILE A 179 2.40 -12.39 18.33
C ILE A 179 1.72 -11.22 19.01
N GLU A 180 2.48 -10.16 19.28
CA GLU A 180 1.93 -8.90 19.76
C GLU A 180 1.58 -8.00 18.57
N LEU A 181 0.35 -7.50 18.53
CA LEU A 181 -0.04 -6.48 17.57
C LEU A 181 0.31 -5.10 18.11
N PRO A 182 0.84 -4.18 17.28
CA PRO A 182 1.08 -2.83 17.72
C PRO A 182 -0.25 -2.13 18.05
N PRO A 183 -0.25 -1.20 19.03
CA PRO A 183 -1.44 -0.40 19.33
C PRO A 183 -1.87 0.41 18.10
N LEU A 184 -3.16 0.76 18.03
CA LEU A 184 -3.63 1.67 17.00
C LEU A 184 -2.90 3.03 17.14
N ALA A 185 -2.53 3.62 16.01
CA ALA A 185 -1.77 4.86 15.99
C ALA A 185 -2.53 5.98 16.72
N ALA A 186 -1.82 6.72 17.57
CA ALA A 186 -2.26 8.01 18.07
C ALA A 186 -1.82 9.13 17.09
N PRO A 187 -2.48 10.29 17.09
CA PRO A 187 -2.03 11.43 16.31
C PRO A 187 -0.62 11.84 16.72
N LEU A 188 0.31 11.84 15.77
CA LEU A 188 1.66 12.36 15.96
C LEU A 188 1.61 13.90 16.04
N PRO A 189 2.58 14.54 16.73
CA PRO A 189 2.63 16.00 16.82
C PRO A 189 2.57 16.66 15.43
N GLY A 190 1.59 17.52 15.21
CA GLY A 190 1.39 18.23 13.94
C GLY A 190 0.77 17.41 12.82
N GLN A 191 0.32 16.18 13.07
CA GLN A 191 -0.35 15.33 12.08
C GLN A 191 -1.80 15.04 12.46
N SER A 192 -2.64 14.88 11.45
CA SER A 192 -3.97 14.29 11.64
C SER A 192 -3.86 12.80 12.00
N LEU A 193 -4.89 12.26 12.67
CA LEU A 193 -4.97 10.83 12.97
C LEU A 193 -4.83 9.97 11.70
N GLU A 194 -5.46 10.38 10.60
CA GLU A 194 -5.36 9.68 9.32
C GLU A 194 -3.92 9.64 8.80
N GLN A 195 -3.19 10.75 8.83
CA GLN A 195 -1.78 10.78 8.42
C GLN A 195 -0.91 9.87 9.30
N SER A 196 -1.15 9.85 10.61
CA SER A 196 -0.42 8.97 11.53
C SER A 196 -0.70 7.50 11.25
N VAL A 197 -1.96 7.12 10.99
CA VAL A 197 -2.31 5.75 10.61
C VAL A 197 -1.71 5.37 9.25
N VAL A 198 -1.76 6.26 8.26
CA VAL A 198 -1.13 6.03 6.95
C VAL A 198 0.38 5.82 7.10
N ALA A 199 1.06 6.61 7.94
CA ALA A 199 2.47 6.42 8.22
C ALA A 199 2.75 5.06 8.90
N THR A 200 1.96 4.70 9.92
CA THR A 200 2.09 3.41 10.61
C THR A 200 1.85 2.21 9.69
N LEU A 201 0.83 2.24 8.84
CA LEU A 201 0.51 1.13 7.93
C LEU A 201 1.41 1.09 6.69
N GLY A 202 1.86 2.25 6.20
CA GLY A 202 2.69 2.36 4.99
C GLY A 202 4.13 1.92 5.23
N ASP A 203 4.65 2.18 6.42
CA ASP A 203 5.97 1.72 6.82
C ASP A 203 5.87 0.34 7.49
N ALA A 204 6.06 -0.71 6.70
CA ALA A 204 6.06 -2.08 7.19
C ALA A 204 7.14 -2.33 8.26
N THR A 205 8.18 -1.49 8.33
CA THR A 205 9.21 -1.57 9.38
C THR A 205 8.72 -0.99 10.71
N ILE A 206 7.81 -0.01 10.70
CA ILE A 206 7.20 0.57 11.92
C ILE A 206 6.25 -0.43 12.58
N VAL A 207 5.53 -1.24 11.79
CA VAL A 207 4.63 -2.25 12.35
C VAL A 207 5.41 -3.39 13.02
N GLY A 208 6.62 -3.70 12.52
CA GLY A 208 7.44 -4.84 12.98
C GLY A 208 6.81 -6.23 12.78
N LEU A 209 5.51 -6.27 12.50
CA LEU A 209 4.69 -7.47 12.40
C LEU A 209 5.13 -8.40 11.25
N PRO A 210 5.36 -7.93 10.00
CA PRO A 210 5.87 -8.82 8.96
C PRO A 210 7.23 -9.44 9.32
N SER A 211 8.14 -8.70 9.95
CA SER A 211 9.44 -9.22 10.39
C SER A 211 9.28 -10.27 11.49
N ALA A 212 8.48 -9.99 12.52
CA ALA A 212 8.19 -10.94 13.60
C ALA A 212 7.52 -12.22 13.08
N ILE A 213 6.66 -12.10 12.06
CA ILE A 213 6.06 -13.25 11.37
C ILE A 213 7.11 -14.01 10.55
N ALA A 214 7.96 -13.30 9.80
CA ALA A 214 8.97 -13.93 8.95
C ALA A 214 9.93 -14.80 9.76
N GLU A 215 10.36 -14.31 10.93
CA GLU A 215 11.26 -15.02 11.85
C GLU A 215 10.65 -16.32 12.38
N ARG A 216 9.33 -16.35 12.62
CA ARG A 216 8.66 -17.49 13.27
C ARG A 216 7.97 -18.45 12.31
N TYR A 217 7.48 -17.94 11.20
CA TYR A 217 6.54 -18.63 10.30
C TYR A 217 6.97 -18.60 8.82
N GLY A 218 8.12 -17.99 8.53
CA GLY A 218 8.71 -17.92 7.20
C GLY A 218 8.22 -16.73 6.36
N ALA A 219 8.96 -16.47 5.28
CA ALA A 219 8.78 -15.29 4.42
C ALA A 219 7.41 -15.22 3.74
N ALA A 220 6.86 -16.35 3.30
CA ALA A 220 5.54 -16.38 2.65
C ALA A 220 4.42 -15.93 3.61
N ALA A 221 4.51 -16.32 4.88
CA ALA A 221 3.56 -15.92 5.90
C ALA A 221 3.66 -14.42 6.22
N ALA A 222 4.87 -13.86 6.20
CA ALA A 222 5.07 -12.42 6.33
C ALA A 222 4.46 -11.64 5.16
N LYS A 223 4.64 -12.12 3.92
CA LYS A 223 4.06 -11.52 2.73
C LYS A 223 2.54 -11.61 2.71
N LEU A 224 1.97 -12.67 3.27
CA LEU A 224 0.52 -12.79 3.50
C LEU A 224 0.00 -11.69 4.43
N ALA A 225 0.68 -11.42 5.54
CA ALA A 225 0.32 -10.33 6.45
C ALA A 225 0.49 -8.95 5.80
N GLU A 226 1.59 -8.75 5.07
CA GLU A 226 1.88 -7.50 4.35
C GLU A 226 0.80 -7.20 3.30
N LEU A 227 0.34 -8.21 2.55
CA LEU A 227 -0.77 -8.05 1.60
C LEU A 227 -2.05 -7.58 2.29
N ALA A 228 -2.39 -8.16 3.44
CA ALA A 228 -3.58 -7.77 4.19
C ALA A 228 -3.50 -6.30 4.67
N ILE A 229 -2.33 -5.87 5.13
CA ILE A 229 -2.10 -4.49 5.59
C ILE A 229 -2.17 -3.51 4.42
N ARG A 230 -1.43 -3.79 3.33
CA ARG A 230 -1.34 -2.91 2.15
C ARG A 230 -2.67 -2.78 1.42
N SER A 231 -3.47 -3.85 1.34
CA SER A 231 -4.80 -3.78 0.73
C SER A 231 -5.78 -2.92 1.55
N ASN A 232 -5.77 -3.00 2.88
CA ASN A 232 -6.55 -2.09 3.73
C ASN A 232 -6.02 -0.65 3.71
N LEU A 233 -4.72 -0.42 3.53
CA LEU A 233 -4.15 0.92 3.37
C LEU A 233 -4.70 1.66 2.13
N LEU A 234 -5.10 0.94 1.09
CA LEU A 234 -5.77 1.53 -0.08
C LEU A 234 -7.07 2.23 0.31
N LEU A 235 -7.76 1.79 1.36
CA LEU A 235 -8.99 2.44 1.83
C LEU A 235 -8.76 3.89 2.28
N LEU A 236 -7.53 4.22 2.67
CA LEU A 236 -7.13 5.56 3.10
C LEU A 236 -6.42 6.36 2.00
N THR A 237 -5.61 5.68 1.19
CA THR A 237 -4.60 6.34 0.34
C THR A 237 -4.87 6.24 -1.16
N TYR A 238 -5.84 5.41 -1.58
CA TYR A 238 -6.12 5.21 -2.99
C TYR A 238 -6.72 6.46 -3.63
N SER A 239 -6.16 6.85 -4.77
CA SER A 239 -6.78 7.80 -5.69
C SER A 239 -6.33 7.42 -7.11
N PRO A 240 -7.26 7.36 -8.08
CA PRO A 240 -6.95 6.97 -9.46
C PRO A 240 -6.02 7.98 -10.17
N ARG A 241 -5.86 9.18 -9.62
CA ARG A 241 -5.02 10.27 -10.18
C ARG A 241 -3.60 10.30 -9.61
N ARG A 242 -3.25 9.37 -8.72
CA ARG A 242 -1.91 9.30 -8.14
C ARG A 242 -0.90 8.85 -9.17
N SER A 243 0.21 9.58 -9.27
CA SER A 243 1.30 9.28 -10.21
C SER A 243 2.04 7.98 -9.88
N ASP A 244 1.98 7.51 -8.63
CA ASP A 244 2.66 6.31 -8.16
C ASP A 244 1.78 5.04 -8.17
N LEU A 245 0.54 5.12 -8.68
CA LEU A 245 -0.41 4.02 -8.65
C LEU A 245 0.11 2.76 -9.37
N ALA A 246 0.76 2.92 -10.53
CA ALA A 246 1.33 1.80 -11.28
C ALA A 246 2.44 1.08 -10.49
N MET A 247 3.28 1.82 -9.76
CA MET A 247 4.30 1.22 -8.91
C MET A 247 3.67 0.45 -7.74
N GLN A 248 2.63 1.02 -7.10
CA GLN A 248 1.90 0.34 -6.03
C GLN A 248 1.26 -0.98 -6.50
N ALA A 249 0.70 -1.00 -7.72
CA ALA A 249 0.13 -2.23 -8.29
C ALA A 249 1.19 -3.31 -8.53
N VAL A 250 2.39 -2.93 -9.00
CA VAL A 250 3.54 -3.84 -9.17
C VAL A 250 4.03 -4.37 -7.83
N GLU A 251 4.21 -3.52 -6.83
CA GLU A 251 4.61 -3.95 -5.48
C GLU A 251 3.58 -4.91 -4.87
N MET A 252 2.29 -4.58 -4.98
CA MET A 252 1.21 -5.41 -4.45
C MET A 252 1.12 -6.77 -5.16
N ARG A 253 1.40 -6.82 -6.47
CA ARG A 253 1.56 -8.08 -7.22
C ARG A 253 2.68 -8.94 -6.65
N ALA A 254 3.87 -8.37 -6.47
CA ALA A 254 5.02 -9.10 -5.95
C ALA A 254 4.75 -9.63 -4.52
N ILE A 255 4.09 -8.84 -3.67
CA ILE A 255 3.68 -9.27 -2.32
C ILE A 255 2.67 -10.43 -2.42
N ALA A 256 1.68 -10.31 -3.30
CA ALA A 256 0.64 -11.33 -3.46
C ALA A 256 1.20 -12.66 -3.98
N GLU A 257 2.10 -12.62 -4.97
CA GLU A 257 2.79 -13.81 -5.48
C GLU A 257 3.66 -14.45 -4.40
N ALA A 258 4.45 -13.65 -3.67
CA ALA A 258 5.32 -14.13 -2.60
C ALA A 258 4.54 -14.68 -1.39
N SER A 259 3.27 -14.31 -1.22
CA SER A 259 2.40 -14.85 -0.17
C SER A 259 1.96 -16.29 -0.43
N GLY A 260 2.13 -16.81 -1.65
CA GLY A 260 1.68 -18.13 -2.06
C GLY A 260 0.16 -18.29 -2.07
N LEU A 261 -0.59 -17.18 -2.24
CA LEU A 261 -2.04 -17.22 -2.48
C LEU A 261 -2.33 -17.53 -3.94
N PRO A 262 -3.42 -18.25 -4.25
CA PRO A 262 -3.80 -18.50 -5.63
C PRO A 262 -4.18 -17.18 -6.33
N SER A 263 -3.81 -17.05 -7.60
CA SER A 263 -3.92 -15.79 -8.33
C SER A 263 -5.35 -15.30 -8.51
N ASP A 264 -6.33 -16.21 -8.53
CA ASP A 264 -7.76 -15.87 -8.61
C ASP A 264 -8.23 -15.04 -7.42
N ALA A 265 -7.57 -15.14 -6.26
CA ALA A 265 -7.94 -14.40 -5.06
C ALA A 265 -7.61 -12.90 -5.16
N TRP A 266 -6.48 -12.54 -5.78
CA TRP A 266 -5.95 -11.16 -5.75
C TRP A 266 -5.92 -10.44 -7.10
N THR A 267 -5.95 -11.17 -8.21
CA THR A 267 -5.96 -10.58 -9.57
C THR A 267 -7.09 -9.58 -9.79
N PRO A 268 -8.34 -9.80 -9.30
CA PRO A 268 -9.43 -8.83 -9.50
C PRO A 268 -9.12 -7.44 -8.93
N LEU A 269 -8.50 -7.36 -7.75
CA LEU A 269 -8.09 -6.08 -7.16
C LEU A 269 -7.00 -5.42 -8.00
N LEU A 270 -5.95 -6.15 -8.35
CA LEU A 270 -4.83 -5.59 -9.12
C LEU A 270 -5.24 -5.08 -10.49
N LYS A 271 -6.17 -5.77 -11.16
CA LYS A 271 -6.74 -5.32 -12.43
C LYS A 271 -7.39 -3.93 -12.29
N LEU A 272 -8.14 -3.69 -11.22
CA LEU A 272 -8.75 -2.38 -10.96
C LEU A 272 -7.71 -1.30 -10.65
N LEU A 273 -6.60 -1.65 -9.99
CA LEU A 273 -5.50 -0.73 -9.74
C LEU A 273 -4.78 -0.36 -11.05
N ASP A 274 -4.49 -1.35 -11.90
CA ASP A 274 -3.85 -1.16 -13.21
C ASP A 274 -4.72 -0.31 -14.15
N GLU A 275 -6.04 -0.49 -14.10
CA GLU A 275 -7.01 0.26 -14.90
C GLU A 275 -7.32 1.66 -14.33
N GLY A 276 -6.79 2.01 -13.15
CA GLY A 276 -7.09 3.28 -12.49
C GLY A 276 -8.58 3.45 -12.18
N ALA A 277 -9.24 2.38 -11.75
CA ALA A 277 -10.68 2.34 -11.52
C ALA A 277 -11.16 3.32 -10.42
N GLU A 278 -12.46 3.61 -10.40
CA GLU A 278 -13.03 4.48 -9.38
C GLU A 278 -12.88 3.89 -7.96
N TYR A 279 -12.72 4.78 -6.97
CA TYR A 279 -12.49 4.39 -5.56
C TYR A 279 -13.51 3.38 -5.03
N VAL A 280 -14.79 3.53 -5.40
CA VAL A 280 -15.87 2.63 -4.95
C VAL A 280 -15.66 1.19 -5.43
N ALA A 281 -15.16 1.01 -6.66
CA ALA A 281 -14.85 -0.31 -7.21
C ALA A 281 -13.66 -0.94 -6.48
N VAL A 282 -12.59 -0.16 -6.27
CA VAL A 282 -11.40 -0.62 -5.53
C VAL A 282 -11.74 -0.97 -4.09
N ARG A 283 -12.48 -0.13 -3.37
CA ARG A 283 -12.99 -0.41 -2.01
C ARG A 283 -13.75 -1.74 -1.96
N SER A 284 -14.65 -1.97 -2.91
CA SER A 284 -15.43 -3.20 -2.98
C SER A 284 -14.54 -4.42 -3.21
N ALA A 285 -13.55 -4.31 -4.10
CA ALA A 285 -12.60 -5.36 -4.39
C ALA A 285 -11.65 -5.66 -3.22
N VAL A 286 -11.25 -4.67 -2.42
CA VAL A 286 -10.48 -4.87 -1.18
C VAL A 286 -11.28 -5.75 -0.21
N PHE A 287 -12.55 -5.43 0.04
CA PHE A 287 -13.39 -6.26 0.92
C PHE A 287 -13.65 -7.67 0.36
N GLU A 288 -13.77 -7.83 -0.96
CA GLU A 288 -13.90 -9.14 -1.59
C GLU A 288 -12.61 -9.96 -1.44
N LEU A 289 -11.44 -9.36 -1.68
CA LEU A 289 -10.13 -10.00 -1.45
C LEU A 289 -10.04 -10.56 -0.02
N HIS A 290 -10.37 -9.76 0.99
CA HIS A 290 -10.32 -10.20 2.38
C HIS A 290 -11.23 -11.37 2.70
N ARG A 291 -12.48 -11.33 2.22
CA ARG A 291 -13.44 -12.44 2.41
C ARG A 291 -13.00 -13.71 1.68
N ARG A 292 -12.50 -13.58 0.45
CA ARG A 292 -12.07 -14.70 -0.39
C ARG A 292 -10.85 -15.40 0.21
N VAL A 293 -9.82 -14.65 0.60
CA VAL A 293 -8.60 -15.20 1.20
C VAL A 293 -8.91 -15.87 2.54
N GLU A 294 -9.72 -15.25 3.40
CA GLU A 294 -10.12 -15.88 4.66
C GLU A 294 -10.85 -17.22 4.42
N SER A 295 -11.75 -17.27 3.43
CA SER A 295 -12.48 -18.49 3.07
C SER A 295 -11.53 -19.60 2.57
N LEU A 296 -10.59 -19.26 1.69
CA LEU A 296 -9.60 -20.20 1.15
C LEU A 296 -8.70 -20.78 2.25
N LEU A 297 -8.18 -19.92 3.13
CA LEU A 297 -7.32 -20.35 4.23
C LEU A 297 -8.10 -21.17 5.28
N ALA A 298 -9.37 -20.83 5.52
CA ALA A 298 -10.24 -21.61 6.40
C ALA A 298 -10.50 -23.01 5.85
N GLU A 299 -10.75 -23.15 4.55
CA GLU A 299 -10.93 -24.45 3.90
C GLU A 299 -9.66 -25.30 3.99
N ALA A 300 -8.49 -24.72 3.72
CA ALA A 300 -7.20 -25.41 3.84
C ALA A 300 -6.82 -25.80 5.27
N SER A 301 -7.47 -25.21 6.29
CA SER A 301 -7.20 -25.48 7.72
C SER A 301 -8.06 -26.59 8.34
N ARG A 302 -9.04 -27.12 7.60
CA ARG A 302 -9.91 -28.22 8.04
C ARG A 302 -9.26 -29.57 7.83
#